data_AF-A0A074W219-F1
#
_entry.id   AF-A0A074W219-F1
#
_cell.length_a   1.000
_cell.length_b   1.000
_cell.length_c   1.000
_cell.angle_alpha   90.00
_cell.angle_beta   90.00
_cell.angle_gamma   90.00
#
_symmetry.space_group_name_H-M   'P 1'
#
loop_
_entity.id
_entity.type
_entity.pdbx_description
1 polymer ?
#
loop_
_entity_poly.entity_id
_entity_poly.type
_entity_poly.pdbx_seq_one_letter_code
_entity_poly.pdbx_strand_id
1 'polypeptide(L)'
;MGLTDDFDEDDRPQLDPSTLALLQEFYTERDERQKQFEDLKAKAEDEFDSSKPLSMDLFAESWQDSQFWYKDETATILAEQLLDGVTEDSKIAVVSAPSVYIQLRNLLNDRERYPIRPKLMLLEFDERFAVFKDDFTFYDYKQPTKLDPSLKGSFDRIICDPPFLNEDCQSKAALTIRWLAKTWEAPLRLIQCTGERMESLAHKLYGKAGMRTTTFLPEHSKGLSNEFRCYANFECDAWKFQS
;
A
#
# COMPACT_ATOMS: atom_id res chain seq x y z
N MET A 1 -53.18 27.15 -36.25
CA MET A 1 -51.97 27.50 -37.03
C MET A 1 -50.80 27.13 -36.13
N GLY A 2 -50.20 25.97 -36.37
CA GLY A 2 -49.19 25.38 -35.49
C GLY A 2 -47.84 26.05 -35.69
N LEU A 3 -47.16 26.35 -34.58
CA LEU A 3 -45.77 26.77 -34.56
C LEU A 3 -44.92 25.50 -34.77
N THR A 4 -44.24 25.42 -35.91
CA THR A 4 -43.23 24.40 -36.20
C THR A 4 -41.90 24.91 -35.63
N ASP A 5 -41.40 24.22 -34.61
CA ASP A 5 -40.04 24.36 -34.09
C ASP A 5 -39.10 23.65 -35.09
N ASP A 6 -38.62 24.38 -36.10
CA ASP A 6 -37.53 23.92 -36.97
C ASP A 6 -36.20 24.20 -36.26
N PHE A 7 -35.77 23.25 -35.42
CA PHE A 7 -34.37 23.15 -35.03
C PHE A 7 -33.62 22.43 -36.17
N ASP A 8 -32.93 23.21 -37.00
CA ASP A 8 -32.03 22.68 -38.04
C ASP A 8 -31.04 21.69 -37.43
N GLU A 9 -30.97 20.50 -38.03
CA GLU A 9 -30.09 19.39 -37.57
C GLU A 9 -28.60 19.74 -37.64
N ASP A 10 -28.23 20.73 -38.44
CA ASP A 10 -26.86 21.20 -38.68
C ASP A 10 -26.30 22.11 -37.57
N ASP A 11 -27.11 22.59 -36.64
CA ASP A 11 -26.67 23.44 -35.52
C ASP A 11 -26.41 22.63 -34.22
N ARG A 12 -26.42 21.29 -34.32
CA ARG A 12 -26.01 20.43 -33.20
C ARG A 12 -24.49 20.46 -33.08
N PRO A 13 -23.91 20.95 -31.96
CA PRO A 13 -22.46 20.94 -31.78
C PRO A 13 -21.92 19.51 -31.89
N GLN A 14 -21.16 19.24 -32.95
CA GLN A 14 -20.50 17.96 -33.15
C GLN A 14 -19.15 17.96 -32.42
N LEU A 15 -18.90 16.91 -31.64
CA LEU A 15 -17.60 16.69 -30.99
C LEU A 15 -16.52 16.55 -32.06
N ASP A 16 -15.43 17.28 -31.89
CA ASP A 16 -14.28 17.21 -32.80
C ASP A 16 -13.80 15.75 -32.92
N PRO A 17 -13.48 15.26 -34.14
CA PRO A 17 -13.04 13.88 -34.35
C PRO A 17 -11.84 13.46 -33.48
N SER A 18 -10.94 14.38 -33.14
CA SER A 18 -9.83 14.12 -32.22
C SER A 18 -10.29 13.92 -30.77
N THR A 19 -11.35 14.62 -30.37
CA THR A 19 -11.98 14.45 -29.04
C THR A 19 -12.73 13.13 -28.95
N LEU A 20 -13.40 12.71 -30.04
CA LEU A 20 -14.05 11.40 -30.13
C LEU A 20 -13.05 10.24 -30.07
N ALA A 21 -11.91 10.36 -30.75
CA ALA A 21 -10.84 9.36 -30.69
C ALA A 21 -10.28 9.22 -29.26
N LEU A 22 -9.99 10.35 -28.60
CA LEU A 22 -9.54 10.36 -27.20
C LEU A 22 -10.58 9.75 -26.25
N LEU A 23 -11.87 10.01 -26.47
CA LEU A 23 -12.96 9.39 -25.71
C LEU A 23 -13.01 7.86 -25.94
N GLN A 24 -12.87 7.40 -27.19
CA GLN A 24 -12.86 5.97 -27.50
C GLN A 24 -11.65 5.26 -26.89
N GLU A 25 -10.47 5.87 -26.95
CA GLU A 25 -9.26 5.37 -26.28
C GLU A 25 -9.48 5.30 -24.77
N PHE A 26 -10.04 6.35 -24.15
CA PHE A 26 -10.38 6.37 -22.74
C PHE A 26 -11.36 5.26 -22.34
N TYR A 27 -12.42 5.03 -23.12
CA TYR A 27 -13.37 3.94 -22.85
C TYR A 27 -12.72 2.56 -23.01
N THR A 28 -11.87 2.39 -24.03
CA THR A 28 -11.16 1.13 -24.26
C THR A 28 -10.21 0.81 -23.12
N GLU A 29 -9.38 1.77 -22.70
CA GLU A 29 -8.50 1.61 -21.54
C GLU A 29 -9.28 1.30 -20.26
N ARG A 30 -10.43 1.95 -20.06
CA ARG A 30 -11.25 1.73 -18.89
C ARG A 30 -11.84 0.32 -18.88
N ASP A 31 -12.35 -0.15 -20.01
CA ASP A 31 -12.95 -1.47 -20.14
C ASP A 31 -11.88 -2.58 -20.03
N GLU A 32 -10.67 -2.35 -20.56
CA GLU A 32 -9.52 -3.24 -20.37
C GLU A 32 -9.10 -3.33 -18.90
N ARG A 33 -9.00 -2.20 -18.19
CA ARG A 33 -8.71 -2.17 -16.75
C ARG A 33 -9.80 -2.87 -15.94
N GLN A 34 -11.07 -2.62 -16.27
CA GLN A 34 -12.20 -3.27 -15.61
C GLN A 34 -12.14 -4.79 -15.80
N LYS A 35 -11.85 -5.25 -17.01
CA LYS A 35 -11.72 -6.69 -17.31
C LYS A 35 -10.53 -7.31 -16.58
N GLN A 36 -9.37 -6.66 -16.59
CA GLN A 36 -8.20 -7.12 -15.83
C GLN A 36 -8.51 -7.20 -14.33
N PHE A 37 -9.23 -6.21 -13.79
CA PHE A 37 -9.66 -6.18 -12.40
C PHE A 37 -10.64 -7.33 -12.09
N GLU A 38 -11.62 -7.58 -12.94
CA GLU A 38 -12.57 -8.69 -12.78
C GLU A 38 -11.89 -10.06 -12.85
N ASP A 39 -10.97 -10.25 -13.80
CA ASP A 39 -10.19 -11.49 -13.95
C ASP A 39 -9.28 -11.71 -12.73
N LEU A 40 -8.62 -10.66 -12.24
CA LEU A 40 -7.79 -10.71 -11.02
C LEU A 40 -8.63 -10.97 -9.79
N LYS A 41 -9.77 -10.30 -9.66
CA LYS A 41 -10.71 -10.49 -8.56
C LYS A 41 -11.24 -11.91 -8.53
N ALA A 42 -11.63 -12.48 -9.67
CA ALA A 42 -12.09 -13.86 -9.74
C ALA A 42 -11.01 -14.85 -9.28
N LYS A 43 -9.76 -14.65 -9.72
CA LYS A 43 -8.61 -15.48 -9.27
C LYS A 43 -8.29 -15.29 -7.79
N ALA A 44 -8.26 -14.05 -7.33
CA ALA A 44 -7.96 -13.72 -5.94
C ALA A 44 -9.08 -14.19 -4.99
N GLU A 45 -10.35 -14.13 -5.39
CA GLU A 45 -11.48 -14.65 -4.61
C GLU A 45 -11.44 -16.19 -4.55
N ASP A 46 -11.14 -16.89 -5.65
CA ASP A 46 -10.96 -18.35 -5.65
C ASP A 46 -9.77 -18.77 -4.75
N GLU A 47 -8.65 -18.03 -4.81
CA GLU A 47 -7.50 -18.29 -3.95
C GLU A 47 -7.74 -17.91 -2.49
N PHE A 48 -8.53 -16.86 -2.21
CA PHE A 48 -8.86 -16.41 -0.86
C PHE A 48 -9.82 -17.36 -0.13
N ASP A 49 -10.80 -17.91 -0.85
CA ASP A 49 -11.72 -18.91 -0.30
C ASP A 49 -11.09 -20.31 -0.23
N SER A 50 -10.06 -20.56 -1.03
CA SER A 50 -9.20 -21.73 -0.86
C SER A 50 -8.25 -21.52 0.33
N SER A 51 -7.98 -22.55 1.11
CA SER A 51 -6.98 -22.48 2.20
C SER A 51 -5.53 -22.40 1.70
N LYS A 52 -5.29 -21.90 0.48
CA LYS A 52 -3.97 -21.79 -0.14
C LYS A 52 -3.30 -20.48 0.27
N PRO A 53 -1.95 -20.46 0.33
CA PRO A 53 -1.22 -19.23 0.54
C PRO A 53 -1.39 -18.31 -0.68
N LEU A 54 -1.66 -17.03 -0.41
CA LEU A 54 -1.68 -15.96 -1.42
C LEU A 54 -0.26 -15.68 -1.91
N SER A 55 -0.09 -15.42 -3.21
CA SER A 55 1.19 -15.04 -3.80
C SER A 55 1.17 -13.62 -4.38
N MET A 56 2.31 -12.94 -4.31
CA MET A 56 2.54 -11.67 -5.03
C MET A 56 2.56 -11.85 -6.56
N ASP A 57 2.69 -13.08 -7.07
CA ASP A 57 2.64 -13.37 -8.51
C ASP A 57 1.28 -13.01 -9.15
N LEU A 58 0.23 -12.94 -8.35
CA LEU A 58 -1.08 -12.44 -8.78
C LEU A 58 -1.02 -10.95 -9.17
N PHE A 59 -0.09 -10.19 -8.61
CA PHE A 59 -0.01 -8.74 -8.77
C PHE A 59 1.29 -8.36 -9.48
N ALA A 60 1.25 -8.19 -10.80
CA ALA A 60 2.44 -7.85 -11.58
C ALA A 60 2.98 -6.45 -11.23
N GLU A 61 4.31 -6.32 -11.03
CA GLU A 61 4.98 -5.04 -10.76
C GLU A 61 4.79 -4.00 -11.89
N SER A 62 4.54 -2.74 -11.52
CA SER A 62 4.49 -1.58 -12.41
C SER A 62 5.68 -0.65 -12.18
N TRP A 63 6.51 -0.45 -13.21
CA TRP A 63 7.62 0.51 -13.15
C TRP A 63 7.12 1.96 -13.08
N GLN A 64 5.99 2.26 -13.75
CA GLN A 64 5.39 3.60 -13.73
C GLN A 64 4.97 4.02 -12.32
N ASP A 65 4.49 3.06 -11.53
CA ASP A 65 4.03 3.28 -10.15
C ASP A 65 5.15 3.03 -9.11
N SER A 66 6.37 2.77 -9.58
CA SER A 66 7.55 2.47 -8.74
C SER A 66 7.30 1.31 -7.77
N GLN A 67 6.67 0.25 -8.27
CA GLN A 67 6.34 -0.96 -7.53
C GLN A 67 7.45 -2.00 -7.64
N PHE A 68 8.06 -2.34 -6.51
CA PHE A 68 9.06 -3.39 -6.41
C PHE A 68 8.72 -4.29 -5.24
N TRP A 69 8.55 -5.59 -5.48
CA TRP A 69 8.09 -6.50 -4.45
C TRP A 69 9.25 -7.07 -3.65
N TYR A 70 9.10 -7.10 -2.32
CA TYR A 70 10.03 -7.81 -1.45
C TYR A 70 10.10 -9.29 -1.81
N LYS A 71 11.26 -9.91 -1.53
CA LYS A 71 11.31 -11.38 -1.42
C LYS A 71 10.39 -11.84 -0.30
N ASP A 72 9.85 -13.05 -0.43
CA ASP A 72 8.93 -13.62 0.57
C ASP A 72 9.57 -13.69 1.96
N GLU A 73 10.86 -14.00 2.07
CA GLU A 73 11.57 -14.03 3.34
C GLU A 73 11.63 -12.64 3.98
N THR A 74 11.89 -11.60 3.18
CA THR A 74 11.92 -10.21 3.66
C THR A 74 10.54 -9.78 4.14
N ALA A 75 9.51 -10.00 3.34
CA ALA A 75 8.14 -9.65 3.70
C ALA A 75 7.65 -10.43 4.93
N THR A 76 8.02 -11.71 5.06
CA THR A 76 7.69 -12.56 6.20
C THR A 76 8.31 -12.02 7.49
N ILE A 77 9.61 -11.71 7.48
CA ILE A 77 10.31 -11.16 8.65
C ILE A 77 9.62 -9.87 9.13
N LEU A 78 9.32 -8.95 8.21
CA LEU A 78 8.64 -7.69 8.52
C LEU A 78 7.22 -7.93 9.07
N ALA A 79 6.45 -8.84 8.47
CA ALA A 79 5.12 -9.22 8.91
C ALA A 79 5.12 -9.82 10.33
N GLU A 80 6.07 -10.72 10.62
CA GLU A 80 6.24 -11.30 11.94
C GLU A 80 6.50 -10.23 13.02
N GLN A 81 7.31 -9.21 12.71
CA GLN A 81 7.57 -8.12 13.66
C GLN A 81 6.35 -7.22 13.91
N LEU A 82 5.45 -7.11 12.93
CA LEU A 82 4.15 -6.45 13.10
C LEU A 82 3.18 -7.30 13.90
N LEU A 83 3.24 -8.64 13.83
CA LEU A 83 2.40 -9.56 14.60
C LEU A 83 2.91 -9.79 16.04
N ASP A 84 4.18 -9.56 16.32
CA ASP A 84 4.76 -9.80 17.64
C ASP A 84 4.09 -8.93 18.73
N GLY A 85 3.47 -9.59 19.71
CA GLY A 85 2.74 -8.95 20.81
C GLY A 85 1.43 -8.25 20.42
N VAL A 86 0.80 -8.63 19.29
CA VAL A 86 -0.54 -8.13 18.95
C VAL A 86 -1.58 -8.58 19.97
N THR A 87 -2.61 -7.77 20.13
CA THR A 87 -3.82 -8.05 20.93
C THR A 87 -5.04 -8.05 20.02
N GLU A 88 -6.21 -8.46 20.52
CA GLU A 88 -7.47 -8.40 19.75
C GLU A 88 -7.82 -6.95 19.31
N ASP A 89 -7.39 -5.95 20.07
CA ASP A 89 -7.60 -4.52 19.77
C ASP A 89 -6.51 -3.89 18.88
N SER A 90 -5.47 -4.66 18.56
CA SER A 90 -4.36 -4.17 17.72
C SER A 90 -4.83 -3.92 16.29
N LYS A 91 -4.36 -2.82 15.71
CA LYS A 91 -4.58 -2.49 14.30
C LYS A 91 -3.25 -2.26 13.60
N ILE A 92 -3.06 -2.93 12.47
CA ILE A 92 -1.86 -2.87 11.63
C ILE A 92 -2.19 -2.13 10.34
N ALA A 93 -1.49 -1.03 10.07
CA ALA A 93 -1.52 -0.34 8.79
C ALA A 93 -0.29 -0.72 7.95
N VAL A 94 -0.54 -1.11 6.71
CA VAL A 94 0.50 -1.41 5.72
C VAL A 94 0.36 -0.37 4.61
N VAL A 95 1.34 0.53 4.49
CA VAL A 95 1.28 1.67 3.57
C VAL A 95 2.31 1.49 2.45
N SER A 96 1.85 1.35 1.21
CA SER A 96 2.72 1.19 0.04
C SER A 96 3.65 -0.04 0.11
N ALA A 97 3.28 -1.09 0.86
CA ALA A 97 4.11 -2.29 1.08
C ALA A 97 3.28 -3.59 0.95
N PRO A 98 2.71 -3.89 -0.23
CA PRO A 98 1.69 -4.93 -0.37
C PRO A 98 2.25 -6.35 -0.15
N SER A 99 3.53 -6.59 -0.44
CA SER A 99 4.20 -7.88 -0.14
C SER A 99 4.11 -8.24 1.34
N VAL A 100 4.26 -7.27 2.25
CA VAL A 100 4.15 -7.49 3.69
C VAL A 100 2.71 -7.80 4.08
N TYR A 101 1.75 -7.14 3.45
CA TYR A 101 0.32 -7.42 3.68
C TYR A 101 -0.08 -8.83 3.25
N ILE A 102 0.40 -9.30 2.10
CA ILE A 102 0.19 -10.69 1.65
C ILE A 102 0.77 -11.67 2.67
N GLN A 103 2.00 -11.44 3.15
CA GLN A 103 2.58 -12.32 4.17
C GLN A 103 1.86 -12.25 5.51
N LEU A 104 1.35 -11.08 5.94
CA LEU A 104 0.47 -10.97 7.11
C LEU A 104 -0.77 -11.86 6.97
N ARG A 105 -1.42 -11.85 5.80
CA ARG A 105 -2.59 -12.71 5.52
C ARG A 105 -2.23 -14.18 5.58
N ASN A 106 -1.13 -14.58 4.94
CA ASN A 106 -0.65 -15.97 4.91
C ASN A 106 -0.32 -16.48 6.31
N LEU A 107 0.43 -15.71 7.10
CA LEU A 107 0.77 -16.06 8.48
C LEU A 107 -0.50 -16.21 9.33
N LEU A 108 -1.46 -15.29 9.21
CA LEU A 108 -2.73 -15.37 9.95
C LEU A 108 -3.63 -16.53 9.50
N ASN A 109 -3.33 -17.26 8.41
CA ASN A 109 -4.04 -18.48 8.07
C ASN A 109 -3.60 -19.66 8.95
N ASP A 110 -2.38 -19.63 9.49
CA ASP A 110 -1.90 -20.57 10.51
C ASP A 110 -2.47 -20.18 11.88
N ARG A 111 -3.62 -20.78 12.23
CA ARG A 111 -4.35 -20.48 13.47
C ARG A 111 -3.69 -21.03 14.72
N GLU A 112 -2.84 -22.04 14.58
CA GLU A 112 -2.10 -22.60 15.71
C GLU A 112 -0.97 -21.67 16.10
N ARG A 113 -0.23 -21.15 15.12
CA ARG A 113 0.88 -20.22 15.35
C ARG A 113 0.41 -18.79 15.66
N TYR A 114 -0.65 -18.31 15.00
CA TYR A 114 -1.18 -16.95 15.16
C TYR A 114 -2.68 -16.97 15.52
N PRO A 115 -3.01 -17.23 16.80
CA PRO A 115 -4.40 -17.34 17.23
C PRO A 115 -5.15 -16.00 17.27
N ILE A 116 -4.43 -14.88 17.47
CA ILE A 116 -4.99 -13.53 17.54
C ILE A 116 -5.09 -12.93 16.13
N ARG A 117 -6.25 -12.37 15.78
CA ARG A 117 -6.45 -11.63 14.52
C ARG A 117 -6.54 -10.13 14.76
N PRO A 118 -5.46 -9.36 14.59
CA PRO A 118 -5.54 -7.91 14.58
C PRO A 118 -6.31 -7.42 13.34
N LYS A 119 -6.85 -6.20 13.39
CA LYS A 119 -7.40 -5.56 12.18
C LYS A 119 -6.25 -5.15 11.25
N LEU A 120 -6.34 -5.55 9.99
CA LEU A 120 -5.39 -5.14 8.95
C LEU A 120 -5.98 -4.02 8.09
N MET A 121 -5.13 -3.14 7.58
CA MET A 121 -5.51 -2.15 6.59
C MET A 121 -4.36 -1.94 5.61
N LEU A 122 -4.60 -2.23 4.34
CA LEU A 122 -3.69 -1.96 3.24
C LEU A 122 -4.03 -0.59 2.62
N LEU A 123 -3.06 0.32 2.60
CA LEU A 123 -3.14 1.61 1.94
C LEU A 123 -2.26 1.56 0.68
N GLU A 124 -2.89 1.42 -0.48
CA GLU A 124 -2.21 1.25 -1.77
C GLU A 124 -2.79 2.11 -2.87
N PHE A 125 -1.93 2.55 -3.79
CA PHE A 125 -2.35 3.25 -5.00
C PHE A 125 -2.93 2.29 -6.04
N ASP A 126 -2.47 1.04 -6.03
CA ASP A 126 -2.87 0.05 -7.01
C ASP A 126 -4.22 -0.57 -6.66
N GLU A 127 -5.24 -0.18 -7.44
CA GLU A 127 -6.62 -0.62 -7.26
C GLU A 127 -6.81 -2.13 -7.45
N ARG A 128 -5.83 -2.85 -8.03
CA ARG A 128 -5.90 -4.33 -8.09
C ARG A 128 -5.98 -4.94 -6.69
N PHE A 129 -5.44 -4.29 -5.67
CA PHE A 129 -5.56 -4.74 -4.28
C PHE A 129 -6.93 -4.48 -3.65
N ALA A 130 -7.86 -3.79 -4.34
CA ALA A 130 -9.24 -3.59 -3.87
C ALA A 130 -10.04 -4.90 -3.75
N VAL A 131 -9.50 -6.02 -4.26
CA VAL A 131 -10.01 -7.37 -3.99
C VAL A 131 -10.09 -7.69 -2.49
N PHE A 132 -9.32 -7.01 -1.64
CA PHE A 132 -9.34 -7.17 -0.19
C PHE A 132 -10.45 -6.40 0.54
N LYS A 133 -11.32 -5.69 -0.20
CA LYS A 133 -12.56 -5.08 0.32
C LYS A 133 -12.31 -4.22 1.57
N ASP A 134 -12.90 -4.58 2.71
CA ASP A 134 -12.88 -3.79 3.95
C ASP A 134 -11.49 -3.60 4.58
N ASP A 135 -10.51 -4.41 4.16
CA ASP A 135 -9.12 -4.35 4.64
C ASP A 135 -8.20 -3.62 3.64
N PHE A 136 -8.76 -2.93 2.64
CA PHE A 136 -8.06 -2.08 1.69
C PHE A 136 -8.68 -0.68 1.63
N THR A 137 -7.83 0.33 1.44
CA THR A 137 -8.25 1.66 1.00
C THR A 137 -7.31 2.18 -0.09
N PHE A 138 -7.88 2.77 -1.13
CA PHE A 138 -7.10 3.48 -2.13
C PHE A 138 -6.33 4.64 -1.45
N TYR A 139 -5.04 4.74 -1.75
CA TYR A 139 -4.15 5.72 -1.16
C TYR A 139 -3.24 6.35 -2.23
N ASP A 140 -3.40 7.66 -2.40
CA ASP A 140 -2.50 8.50 -3.18
C ASP A 140 -1.68 9.36 -2.21
N TYR A 141 -0.36 9.15 -2.17
CA TYR A 141 0.53 9.91 -1.29
C TYR A 141 0.48 11.42 -1.57
N LYS A 142 0.06 11.87 -2.77
CA LYS A 142 -0.12 13.30 -3.07
C LYS A 142 -1.28 13.91 -2.27
N GLN A 143 -2.19 13.08 -1.76
CA GLN A 143 -3.33 13.45 -0.94
C GLN A 143 -3.27 12.69 0.41
N PRO A 144 -2.23 12.92 1.23
CA PRO A 144 -1.81 12.00 2.31
C PRO A 144 -2.85 11.76 3.42
N THR A 145 -3.83 12.66 3.57
CA THR A 145 -4.89 12.55 4.60
C THR A 145 -6.30 12.50 4.02
N LYS A 146 -6.43 12.34 2.69
CA LYS A 146 -7.72 12.11 2.04
C LYS A 146 -8.10 10.64 2.15
N LEU A 147 -8.35 10.22 3.38
CA LEU A 147 -8.67 8.86 3.79
C LEU A 147 -9.94 8.86 4.63
N ASP A 148 -10.53 7.69 4.84
CA ASP A 148 -11.70 7.57 5.72
C ASP A 148 -11.36 8.09 7.14
N PRO A 149 -12.13 9.04 7.70
CA PRO A 149 -11.83 9.62 9.01
C PRO A 149 -11.72 8.62 10.16
N SER A 150 -12.34 7.43 10.05
CA SER A 150 -12.26 6.36 11.04
C SER A 150 -10.86 5.76 11.20
N LEU A 151 -9.98 5.96 10.21
CA LEU A 151 -8.59 5.50 10.23
C LEU A 151 -7.68 6.39 11.09
N LYS A 152 -8.09 7.64 11.32
CA LYS A 152 -7.28 8.64 12.04
C LYS A 152 -6.97 8.18 13.47
N GLY A 153 -5.70 8.18 13.83
CA GLY A 153 -5.25 7.86 15.19
C GLY A 153 -5.69 6.48 15.67
N SER A 154 -5.79 5.50 14.76
CA SER A 154 -6.38 4.19 15.04
C SER A 154 -5.39 3.02 14.97
N PHE A 155 -4.15 3.25 14.55
CA PHE A 155 -3.14 2.20 14.38
C PHE A 155 -2.04 2.24 15.45
N ASP A 156 -1.68 1.08 15.99
CA ASP A 156 -0.56 0.90 16.94
C ASP A 156 0.66 0.25 16.30
N ARG A 157 0.50 -0.30 15.09
CA ARG A 157 1.53 -0.96 14.30
C ARG A 157 1.44 -0.46 12.87
N ILE A 158 2.53 0.08 12.35
CA ILE A 158 2.56 0.66 11.01
C ILE A 158 3.84 0.25 10.30
N ILE A 159 3.71 -0.18 9.06
CA ILE A 159 4.84 -0.27 8.13
C ILE A 159 4.58 0.64 6.93
N CYS A 160 5.63 1.27 6.42
CA CYS A 160 5.56 2.03 5.19
C CYS A 160 6.76 1.81 4.28
N ASP A 161 6.51 1.78 2.97
CA ASP A 161 7.52 1.77 1.93
C ASP A 161 7.14 2.75 0.82
N PRO A 162 7.49 4.05 0.96
CA PRO A 162 7.02 5.06 0.03
C PRO A 162 7.62 4.83 -1.37
N PRO A 163 6.81 4.95 -2.45
CA PRO A 163 7.20 4.50 -3.79
C PRO A 163 8.38 5.26 -4.39
N PHE A 164 8.63 6.51 -3.97
CA PHE A 164 9.68 7.34 -4.54
C PHE A 164 10.73 7.76 -3.52
N LEU A 165 11.99 7.73 -3.96
CA LEU A 165 13.17 8.16 -3.19
C LEU A 165 13.42 9.67 -3.31
N ASN A 166 12.41 10.47 -2.96
CA ASN A 166 12.50 11.93 -2.96
C ASN A 166 11.83 12.55 -1.73
N GLU A 167 12.20 13.79 -1.40
CA GLU A 167 11.75 14.45 -0.16
C GLU A 167 10.24 14.66 -0.10
N ASP A 168 9.59 14.98 -1.22
CA ASP A 168 8.15 15.23 -1.27
C ASP A 168 7.34 13.96 -0.93
N CYS A 169 7.68 12.84 -1.57
CA CYS A 169 7.01 11.55 -1.34
C CYS A 169 7.22 11.07 0.10
N GLN A 170 8.46 11.08 0.59
CA GLN A 170 8.81 10.65 1.94
C GLN A 170 8.13 11.52 3.01
N SER A 171 8.13 12.84 2.83
CA SER A 171 7.48 13.77 3.76
C SER A 171 5.97 13.59 3.80
N LYS A 172 5.33 13.38 2.64
CA LYS A 172 3.88 13.12 2.57
C LYS A 172 3.51 11.78 3.16
N ALA A 173 4.29 10.73 2.90
CA ALA A 173 4.11 9.45 3.58
C ALA A 173 4.18 9.62 5.11
N ALA A 174 5.19 10.34 5.63
CA ALA A 174 5.29 10.61 7.07
C ALA A 174 4.09 11.36 7.64
N LEU A 175 3.47 12.27 6.89
CA LEU A 175 2.21 12.91 7.28
C LEU A 175 1.08 11.88 7.41
N THR A 176 0.95 10.96 6.46
CA THR A 176 -0.02 9.84 6.51
C THR A 176 0.22 8.98 7.75
N ILE A 177 1.46 8.52 7.97
CA ILE A 177 1.82 7.66 9.11
C ILE A 177 1.49 8.35 10.43
N ARG A 178 1.85 9.64 10.57
CA ARG A 178 1.52 10.44 11.75
C ARG A 178 0.02 10.56 11.97
N TRP A 179 -0.75 10.72 10.91
CA TRP A 179 -2.20 10.85 10.98
C TRP A 179 -2.89 9.53 11.36
N LEU A 180 -2.34 8.38 10.92
CA LEU A 180 -2.83 7.04 11.25
C LEU A 180 -2.51 6.60 12.68
N ALA A 181 -1.35 6.97 13.21
CA ALA A 181 -0.84 6.46 14.48
C ALA A 181 -1.66 6.91 15.70
N LYS A 182 -2.08 5.96 16.56
CA LYS A 182 -2.76 6.19 17.85
C LYS A 182 -1.95 7.09 18.79
N THR A 183 -0.65 6.84 18.83
CA THR A 183 0.34 7.59 19.60
C THR A 183 1.59 7.74 18.74
N TRP A 184 2.48 8.68 19.08
CA TRP A 184 3.78 8.84 18.42
C TRP A 184 4.96 8.46 19.30
N GLU A 185 4.68 7.77 20.38
CA GLU A 185 5.67 7.28 21.33
C GLU A 185 5.37 5.80 21.62
N ALA A 186 6.14 5.17 22.50
CA ALA A 186 5.84 3.82 22.93
C ALA A 186 4.38 3.72 23.44
N PRO A 187 3.62 2.66 23.09
CA PRO A 187 4.09 1.40 22.48
C PRO A 187 3.94 1.32 20.95
N LEU A 188 3.91 2.44 20.20
CA LEU A 188 3.87 2.40 18.72
C LEU A 188 5.00 1.53 18.17
N ARG A 189 4.67 0.58 17.29
CA ARG A 189 5.66 -0.09 16.44
C ARG A 189 5.60 0.47 15.04
N LEU A 190 6.70 1.07 14.61
CA LEU A 190 6.83 1.71 13.32
C LEU A 190 8.04 1.13 12.58
N ILE A 191 7.80 0.67 11.36
CA ILE A 191 8.81 0.22 10.41
C ILE A 191 8.71 1.11 9.17
N GLN A 192 9.85 1.55 8.65
CA GLN A 192 9.96 2.16 7.34
C GLN A 192 11.05 1.44 6.56
N CYS A 193 10.72 0.97 5.38
CA CYS A 193 11.71 0.52 4.41
C CYS A 193 11.80 1.57 3.30
N THR A 194 13.00 1.96 2.92
CA THR A 194 13.23 2.88 1.80
C THR A 194 14.70 2.84 1.38
N GLY A 195 15.08 3.62 0.37
CA GLY A 195 16.46 3.74 -0.08
C GLY A 195 17.38 4.33 0.99
N GLU A 196 18.57 3.78 1.12
CA GLU A 196 19.73 4.25 1.90
C GLU A 196 19.89 5.78 1.94
N ARG A 197 19.73 6.44 0.79
CA ARG A 197 19.92 7.88 0.60
C ARG A 197 18.89 8.72 1.33
N MET A 198 17.78 8.12 1.76
CA MET A 198 16.71 8.79 2.51
C MET A 198 16.93 8.73 4.02
N GLU A 199 17.99 8.10 4.53
CA GLU A 199 18.27 7.94 5.97
C GLU A 199 18.15 9.24 6.77
N SER A 200 18.85 10.29 6.32
CA SER A 200 18.83 11.59 7.01
C SER A 200 17.42 12.18 7.10
N LEU A 201 16.61 11.97 6.05
CA LEU A 201 15.22 12.43 6.02
C LEU A 201 14.32 11.55 6.90
N ALA A 202 14.51 10.23 6.87
CA ALA A 202 13.79 9.29 7.74
C ALA A 202 14.01 9.65 9.23
N HIS A 203 15.24 9.93 9.65
CA HIS A 203 15.52 10.39 11.01
C HIS A 203 14.90 11.76 11.32
N LYS A 204 14.90 12.70 10.38
CA LYS A 204 14.24 14.00 10.55
C LYS A 204 12.73 13.87 10.75
N LEU A 205 12.08 13.01 9.97
CA LEU A 205 10.62 12.83 9.97
C LEU A 205 10.13 11.97 11.15
N TYR A 206 10.82 10.87 11.43
CA TYR A 206 10.37 9.84 12.38
C TYR A 206 11.21 9.76 13.65
N GLY A 207 12.31 10.52 13.78
CA GLY A 207 13.21 10.43 14.94
C GLY A 207 12.52 10.69 16.29
N LYS A 208 11.49 11.56 16.32
CA LYS A 208 10.66 11.76 17.53
C LYS A 208 9.84 10.52 17.93
N ALA A 209 9.59 9.61 17.00
CA ALA A 209 8.95 8.32 17.27
C ALA A 209 9.95 7.26 17.75
N GLY A 210 11.23 7.60 17.85
CA GLY A 210 12.32 6.67 18.20
C GLY A 210 12.94 5.95 17.00
N MET A 211 12.61 6.34 15.75
CA MET A 211 13.10 5.68 14.54
C MET A 211 14.63 5.73 14.42
N ARG A 212 15.23 4.56 14.19
CA ARG A 212 16.67 4.37 13.97
C ARG A 212 16.92 3.40 12.82
N THR A 213 18.10 3.47 12.23
CA THR A 213 18.55 2.53 11.21
C THR A 213 18.79 1.17 11.85
N THR A 214 18.33 0.11 11.20
CA THR A 214 18.45 -1.26 11.73
C THR A 214 19.53 -2.05 11.00
N THR A 215 19.96 -3.17 11.58
CA THR A 215 20.89 -4.12 10.94
C THR A 215 20.24 -4.94 9.83
N PHE A 216 18.92 -4.85 9.64
CA PHE A 216 18.21 -5.63 8.61
C PHE A 216 18.29 -4.96 7.24
N LEU A 217 18.63 -5.76 6.23
CA LEU A 217 18.74 -5.34 4.84
C LEU A 217 17.62 -6.02 4.03
N PRO A 218 16.54 -5.29 3.69
CA PRO A 218 15.45 -5.87 2.94
C PRO A 218 15.86 -6.16 1.48
N GLU A 219 15.40 -7.29 0.95
CA GLU A 219 15.68 -7.72 -0.42
C GLU A 219 14.40 -7.78 -1.26
N HIS A 220 14.56 -7.58 -2.58
CA HIS A 220 13.46 -7.58 -3.54
C HIS A 220 13.55 -8.75 -4.51
N SER A 221 12.39 -9.25 -4.95
CA SER A 221 12.24 -10.47 -5.75
C SER A 221 12.99 -10.41 -7.09
N LYS A 222 12.90 -9.28 -7.80
CA LYS A 222 13.60 -9.06 -9.09
C LYS A 222 14.91 -8.28 -8.96
N GLY A 223 15.37 -8.07 -7.73
CA GLY A 223 16.51 -7.20 -7.43
C GLY A 223 16.21 -5.72 -7.68
N LEU A 224 16.97 -4.86 -7.03
CA LEU A 224 16.87 -3.41 -7.16
C LEU A 224 18.29 -2.83 -7.17
N SER A 225 18.55 -1.86 -8.04
CA SER A 225 19.87 -1.23 -8.12
C SER A 225 20.15 -0.28 -6.96
N ASN A 226 19.11 0.26 -6.33
CA ASN A 226 19.24 1.11 -5.15
C ASN A 226 19.43 0.25 -3.90
N GLU A 227 20.34 0.65 -3.03
CA GLU A 227 20.49 0.01 -1.73
C GLU A 227 19.30 0.39 -0.85
N PHE A 228 18.56 -0.60 -0.36
CA PHE A 228 17.44 -0.39 0.55
C PHE A 228 17.86 -0.68 1.98
N ARG A 229 17.25 0.05 2.93
CA ARG A 229 17.46 -0.09 4.36
C ARG A 229 16.13 -0.19 5.08
N CYS A 230 16.15 -0.88 6.22
CA CYS A 230 15.06 -0.91 7.17
C CYS A 230 15.35 0.02 8.34
N TYR A 231 14.41 0.90 8.63
CA TYR A 231 14.38 1.79 9.78
C TYR A 231 13.23 1.35 10.69
N ALA A 232 13.47 1.26 12.00
CA ALA A 232 12.43 0.91 12.96
C ALA A 232 12.61 1.71 14.26
N ASN A 233 11.54 1.82 15.05
CA ASN A 233 11.60 2.41 16.38
C ASN A 233 11.74 1.38 17.52
N PHE A 234 12.01 0.12 17.18
CA PHE A 234 12.22 -0.97 18.11
C PHE A 234 13.28 -1.95 17.58
N GLU A 235 13.90 -2.69 18.48
CA GLU A 235 14.73 -3.86 18.16
C GLU A 235 13.93 -5.15 18.31
N CYS A 236 14.36 -6.21 17.65
CA CYS A 236 13.75 -7.53 17.74
C CYS A 236 14.80 -8.63 17.53
N ASP A 237 14.35 -9.86 17.29
CA ASP A 237 15.25 -10.99 17.01
C ASP A 237 15.84 -10.92 15.60
N ALA A 238 15.13 -10.30 14.65
CA ALA A 238 15.60 -10.14 13.28
C ALA A 238 16.58 -8.95 13.10
N TRP A 239 16.55 -7.95 13.99
CA TRP A 239 17.42 -6.79 13.89
C TRP A 239 17.73 -6.06 15.20
N LYS A 240 18.88 -5.38 15.18
CA LYS A 240 19.33 -4.41 16.18
C LYS A 240 19.48 -3.03 15.55
N PHE A 241 19.62 -1.99 16.35
CA PHE A 241 19.96 -0.67 15.81
C PHE A 241 21.43 -0.62 15.39
N GLN A 242 21.69 0.03 14.26
CA GLN A 242 23.06 0.34 13.85
C GLN A 242 23.66 1.36 14.83
N SER A 243 24.91 1.13 15.19
CA SER A 243 25.69 1.96 16.12
C SER A 243 26.14 3.27 15.50
#